data_AF-A0A497CPW8-F1
#
_entry.id   AF-A0A497CPW8-F1
#
_cell.length_a   1.000
_cell.length_b   1.000
_cell.length_c   1.000
_cell.angle_alpha   90.00
_cell.angle_beta   90.00
_cell.angle_gamma   90.00
#
_symmetry.space_group_name_H-M   'P 1'
#
loop_
_entity.id
_entity.type
_entity.pdbx_description
1 polymer ?
#
loop_
_entity_poly.entity_id
_entity_poly.type
_entity_poly.pdbx_seq_one_letter_code
_entity_poly.pdbx_strand_id
1 'polypeptide(L)'
;MDLIVKGCTPEEKADSLLASLFDRGLAKIIENDAPVRIPVPAAVWQGIDAVRSSGLTNMLDRPAVVRIAGELGFHEAARWIEAHLKDYAEGVFRGFVVDPEGGKS
;
A
#
# COMPACT_ATOMS: atom_id res chain seq x y z
N MET A 1 -11.74 -38.47 -4.86
CA MET A 1 -10.80 -37.51 -4.24
C MET A 1 -11.62 -36.81 -3.17
N ASP A 2 -11.51 -37.25 -1.92
CA ASP A 2 -12.62 -37.03 -0.98
C ASP A 2 -12.19 -36.10 0.15
N LEU A 3 -12.78 -34.91 0.22
CA LEU A 3 -12.58 -33.99 1.33
C LEU A 3 -13.38 -34.49 2.55
N ILE A 4 -12.73 -34.59 3.71
CA ILE A 4 -13.38 -35.05 4.94
C ILE A 4 -13.71 -33.82 5.79
N VAL A 5 -14.99 -33.49 5.89
CA VAL A 5 -15.48 -32.36 6.70
C VAL A 5 -16.15 -32.90 7.96
N LYS A 6 -15.66 -32.49 9.13
CA LYS A 6 -16.15 -32.86 10.47
C LYS A 6 -16.68 -31.61 11.19
N GLY A 7 -17.44 -31.80 12.27
CA GLY A 7 -17.98 -30.71 13.10
C GLY A 7 -19.51 -30.63 13.10
N CYS A 8 -20.08 -30.10 14.18
CA CYS A 8 -21.53 -29.93 14.33
C CYS A 8 -21.97 -28.49 14.02
N THR A 9 -21.09 -27.52 14.27
CA THR A 9 -21.31 -26.10 13.97
C THR A 9 -20.77 -25.72 12.59
N PRO A 10 -21.24 -24.61 11.99
CA PRO A 10 -20.66 -24.05 10.77
C PRO A 10 -19.16 -23.75 10.89
N GLU A 11 -18.72 -23.23 12.04
CA GLU A 11 -17.34 -22.84 12.30
C GLU A 11 -16.42 -24.06 12.34
N GLU A 12 -16.79 -25.11 13.08
CA GLU A 12 -16.02 -26.36 13.14
C GLU A 12 -15.90 -27.03 11.76
N LYS A 13 -16.96 -26.95 10.94
CA LYS A 13 -16.95 -27.47 9.57
C LYS A 13 -16.03 -26.66 8.67
N ALA A 14 -15.99 -25.34 8.83
CA ALA A 14 -15.10 -24.48 8.08
C ALA A 14 -13.63 -24.82 8.39
N ASP A 15 -13.29 -24.96 9.67
CA ASP A 15 -11.94 -25.33 10.11
C ASP A 15 -11.53 -26.71 9.59
N SER A 16 -12.41 -27.71 9.71
CA SER A 16 -12.16 -29.06 9.21
C SER A 16 -12.00 -29.11 7.68
N LEU A 17 -12.73 -28.27 6.94
CA LEU A 17 -12.61 -28.17 5.50
C LEU A 17 -11.26 -27.55 5.12
N LEU A 18 -10.88 -26.43 5.74
CA LEU A 18 -9.62 -25.75 5.49
C LEU A 18 -8.43 -26.68 5.75
N ALA A 19 -8.43 -27.40 6.87
CA ALA A 19 -7.42 -28.42 7.17
C ALA A 19 -7.32 -29.49 6.06
N SER A 20 -8.46 -30.03 5.61
CA SER A 20 -8.48 -31.02 4.52
C SER A 20 -7.95 -30.48 3.19
N LEU A 21 -8.13 -29.19 2.92
CA LEU A 21 -7.58 -28.55 1.72
C LEU A 21 -6.06 -28.39 1.80
N PHE A 22 -5.53 -28.02 2.97
CA PHE A 22 -4.08 -27.95 3.20
C PHE A 22 -3.41 -29.32 3.09
N ASP A 23 -3.97 -30.34 3.75
CA ASP A 23 -3.41 -31.70 3.76
C ASP A 23 -3.34 -32.31 2.35
N ARG A 24 -4.27 -31.91 1.46
CA ARG A 24 -4.30 -32.37 0.08
C ARG A 24 -3.51 -31.48 -0.89
N GLY A 25 -2.89 -30.42 -0.41
CA GLY A 25 -2.18 -29.44 -1.24
C GLY A 25 -3.09 -28.65 -2.18
N LEU A 26 -4.39 -28.58 -1.88
CA LEU A 26 -5.40 -27.86 -2.66
C LEU A 26 -5.51 -26.40 -2.24
N ALA A 27 -5.01 -26.06 -1.05
CA ALA A 27 -4.90 -24.70 -0.56
C ALA A 27 -3.51 -24.46 0.03
N LYS A 28 -3.09 -23.20 0.04
CA LYS A 28 -1.93 -22.71 0.79
C LYS A 28 -2.31 -21.40 1.46
N ILE A 29 -1.74 -21.15 2.64
CA ILE A 29 -1.86 -19.85 3.27
C ILE A 29 -0.99 -18.90 2.45
N ILE A 30 -1.60 -17.86 1.91
CA ILE A 30 -0.88 -16.72 1.38
C ILE A 30 -0.75 -15.78 2.56
N GLU A 31 0.49 -15.50 2.98
CA GLU A 31 0.72 -14.42 3.94
C GLU A 31 0.07 -13.17 3.36
N ASN A 32 -0.71 -12.46 4.17
CA ASN A 32 -1.16 -11.14 3.79
C ASN A 32 0.08 -10.25 3.84
N ASP A 33 0.87 -10.28 2.77
CA ASP A 33 1.90 -9.31 2.46
C ASP A 33 1.16 -7.98 2.29
N ALA A 34 0.79 -7.37 3.42
CA ALA A 34 0.29 -6.01 3.43
C ALA A 34 1.29 -5.23 2.57
N PRO A 35 0.83 -4.60 1.47
CA PRO A 35 1.75 -4.06 0.48
C PRO A 35 2.75 -3.17 1.23
N VAL A 36 4.05 -3.44 1.03
CA VAL A 36 5.11 -2.65 1.67
C VAL A 36 4.87 -1.21 1.25
N ARG A 37 4.34 -0.41 2.19
CA ARG A 37 4.04 0.99 1.97
C ARG A 37 5.33 1.77 2.03
N ILE A 38 5.37 2.86 1.28
CA ILE A 38 6.57 3.68 1.21
C ILE A 38 6.61 4.63 2.41
N PRO A 39 7.62 4.52 3.28
CA PRO A 39 7.77 5.42 4.42
C PRO A 39 8.20 6.80 3.93
N VAL A 40 7.46 7.83 4.36
CA VAL A 40 7.74 9.23 4.02
C VAL A 40 7.65 10.12 5.24
N PRO A 41 8.42 11.23 5.31
CA PRO A 41 8.27 12.22 6.35
C PRO A 41 6.85 12.81 6.35
N ALA A 42 6.39 13.27 7.53
CA ALA A 42 5.05 13.85 7.68
C ALA A 42 4.82 15.05 6.74
N ALA A 43 5.82 15.92 6.56
CA ALA A 43 5.72 17.08 5.67
C ALA A 43 5.61 16.69 4.18
N VAL A 44 6.30 15.63 3.77
CA VAL A 44 6.17 15.05 2.43
C VAL A 44 4.77 14.48 2.23
N TRP A 45 4.27 13.70 3.20
CA TRP A 45 2.92 13.14 3.13
C TRP A 45 1.84 14.22 3.04
N GLN A 46 1.94 15.28 3.84
CA GLN A 46 1.01 16.42 3.80
C GLN A 46 0.92 17.03 2.39
N GLY A 47 2.06 17.22 1.71
CA GLY A 47 2.06 17.74 0.35
C GLY A 47 1.48 16.77 -0.69
N ILE A 48 1.81 15.48 -0.59
CA ILE A 48 1.26 14.45 -1.48
C ILE A 48 -0.27 14.36 -1.30
N ASP A 49 -0.75 14.35 -0.06
CA ASP A 49 -2.17 14.28 0.27
C ASP A 49 -2.93 15.54 -0.13
N ALA A 50 -2.30 16.72 0.00
CA ALA A 50 -2.88 17.98 -0.47
C ALA A 50 -3.07 17.99 -1.99
N VAL A 51 -2.06 17.57 -2.78
CA VAL A 51 -2.20 17.47 -4.24
C VAL A 51 -3.28 16.45 -4.60
N ARG A 52 -3.29 15.29 -3.94
CA ARG A 52 -4.31 14.26 -4.17
C ARG A 52 -5.72 14.78 -3.89
N SER A 53 -5.90 15.43 -2.75
CA SER A 53 -7.19 15.98 -2.31
C SER A 53 -7.66 17.15 -3.19
N SER A 54 -6.74 17.84 -3.88
CA SER A 54 -7.08 18.92 -4.82
C SER A 54 -7.80 18.41 -6.07
N GLY A 55 -7.55 17.16 -6.49
CA GLY A 55 -8.10 16.59 -7.74
C GLY A 55 -7.61 17.25 -9.02
N LEU A 56 -6.59 18.13 -8.97
CA LEU A 56 -6.13 18.93 -10.11
C LEU A 56 -5.29 18.15 -11.14
N THR A 57 -4.77 16.98 -10.77
CA THR A 57 -3.97 16.15 -11.67
C THR A 57 -4.10 14.66 -11.33
N ASN A 58 -3.71 13.82 -12.29
CA ASN A 58 -3.47 12.41 -12.02
C ASN A 58 -2.15 12.24 -11.25
N MET A 59 -2.13 11.41 -10.20
CA MET A 59 -0.93 11.23 -9.36
C MET A 59 0.23 10.54 -10.10
N LEU A 60 0.03 9.93 -11.27
CA LEU A 60 1.10 9.41 -12.13
C LEU A 60 1.71 10.51 -13.02
N ASP A 61 1.06 11.66 -13.19
CA ASP A 61 1.63 12.84 -13.83
C ASP A 61 2.56 13.57 -12.84
N ARG A 62 3.71 12.93 -12.59
CA ARG A 62 4.71 13.40 -11.64
C ARG A 62 5.14 14.85 -11.88
N PRO A 63 5.46 15.30 -13.11
CA PRO A 63 5.77 16.71 -13.36
C PRO A 63 4.66 17.67 -12.89
N ALA A 64 3.38 17.34 -13.16
CA ALA A 64 2.28 18.15 -12.67
C ALA A 64 2.16 18.10 -11.14
N VAL A 65 2.33 16.94 -10.51
CA VAL A 65 2.28 16.80 -9.05
C VAL A 65 3.35 17.65 -8.37
N VAL A 66 4.60 17.62 -8.86
CA VAL A 66 5.70 18.43 -8.33
C VAL A 66 5.38 19.92 -8.44
N ARG A 67 4.90 20.36 -9.62
CA ARG A 67 4.52 21.75 -9.85
C ARG A 67 3.40 22.20 -8.90
N ILE A 68 2.32 21.42 -8.81
CA ILE A 68 1.16 21.75 -7.97
C ILE A 68 1.55 21.74 -6.49
N ALA A 69 2.35 20.77 -6.03
CA ALA A 69 2.87 20.75 -4.66
C ALA A 69 3.66 22.03 -4.35
N GLY A 70 4.50 22.49 -5.29
CA GLY A 70 5.21 23.75 -5.17
C GLY A 70 4.29 24.98 -5.14
N GLU A 71 3.28 25.03 -6.00
CA GLU A 71 2.28 26.12 -6.06
C GLU A 71 1.43 26.20 -4.77
N LEU A 72 1.17 25.06 -4.13
CA LEU A 72 0.46 24.97 -2.85
C LEU A 72 1.38 25.23 -1.63
N GLY A 73 2.67 25.50 -1.83
CA GLY A 73 3.64 25.79 -0.77
C GLY A 73 4.29 24.55 -0.13
N PHE A 74 3.99 23.34 -0.61
CA PHE A 74 4.58 22.09 -0.13
C PHE A 74 5.91 21.78 -0.85
N HIS A 75 6.87 22.72 -0.75
CA HIS A 75 8.17 22.63 -1.43
C HIS A 75 9.00 21.41 -1.00
N GLU A 76 8.83 20.93 0.24
CA GLU A 76 9.49 19.70 0.71
C GLU A 76 8.98 18.46 -0.02
N ALA A 77 7.66 18.33 -0.18
CA ALA A 77 7.06 17.25 -0.96
C ALA A 77 7.50 17.32 -2.43
N ALA A 78 7.49 18.51 -3.04
CA ALA A 78 7.95 18.69 -4.42
C ALA A 78 9.40 18.21 -4.61
N ARG A 79 10.33 18.64 -3.74
CA ARG A 79 11.73 18.20 -3.77
C ARG A 79 11.88 16.70 -3.52
N TRP A 80 11.12 16.15 -2.58
CA TRP A 80 11.19 14.72 -2.28
C TRP A 80 10.76 13.87 -3.48
N ILE A 81 9.67 14.23 -4.15
CA ILE A 81 9.15 13.53 -5.34
C ILE A 81 10.15 13.60 -6.50
N GLU A 82 10.86 14.71 -6.66
CA GLU A 82 11.93 14.85 -7.66
C GLU A 82 13.16 14.00 -7.34
N ALA A 83 13.47 13.80 -6.06
CA ALA A 83 14.63 12.99 -5.63
C ALA A 83 14.31 11.48 -5.56
N HIS A 84 13.06 11.09 -5.31
CA HIS A 84 12.66 9.71 -5.00
C HIS A 84 11.64 9.18 -6.02
N LEU A 85 12.00 9.18 -7.31
CA LEU A 85 11.06 8.82 -8.40
C LEU A 85 10.44 7.43 -8.23
N LYS A 86 11.29 6.45 -7.89
CA LYS A 86 10.87 5.06 -7.73
C LYS A 86 9.91 4.93 -6.55
N ASP A 87 10.30 5.46 -5.40
CA ASP A 87 9.52 5.36 -4.17
C ASP A 87 8.20 6.13 -4.28
N TYR A 88 8.19 7.29 -4.95
CA TYR A 88 6.96 7.98 -5.27
C TYR A 88 6.02 7.13 -6.13
N ALA A 89 6.53 6.53 -7.22
CA ALA A 89 5.74 5.67 -8.09
C ALA A 89 5.21 4.44 -7.34
N GLU A 90 6.06 3.77 -6.55
CA GLU A 90 5.65 2.64 -5.72
C GLU A 90 4.61 3.06 -4.68
N GLY A 91 4.75 4.22 -4.04
CA GLY A 91 3.79 4.72 -3.06
C GLY A 91 2.44 5.11 -3.66
N VAL A 92 2.40 5.54 -4.93
CA VAL A 92 1.13 5.73 -5.66
C VAL A 92 0.38 4.41 -5.84
N PHE A 93 1.09 3.29 -6.07
CA PHE A 93 0.46 1.97 -6.25
C PHE A 93 0.21 1.21 -4.95
N ARG A 94 1.13 1.31 -3.98
CA ARG A 94 1.17 0.48 -2.76
C ARG A 94 0.71 1.25 -1.51
N GLY A 95 0.65 2.57 -1.60
CA GLY A 95 0.36 3.47 -0.50
C GLY A 95 1.62 4.01 0.18
N PHE A 96 1.43 5.12 0.88
CA PHE A 96 2.45 5.75 1.72
C PHE A 96 2.15 5.48 3.20
N VAL A 97 3.18 5.52 4.03
CA VAL A 97 3.07 5.51 5.49
C VAL A 97 3.94 6.62 6.06
N VAL A 98 3.44 7.33 7.08
CA VAL A 98 4.21 8.40 7.72
C VAL A 98 5.23 7.75 8.66
N ASP A 99 6.50 8.07 8.43
CA ASP A 99 7.63 7.61 9.24
C ASP A 99 8.60 8.80 9.44
N PRO A 100 8.97 9.15 10.69
CA PRO A 100 9.98 10.18 10.97
C PRO A 100 11.33 9.97 10.27
N GLU A 101 11.67 8.72 9.93
CA GLU A 101 12.89 8.36 9.21
C GLU A 101 12.68 8.07 7.72
N GLY A 102 11.45 8.22 7.22
CA GLY A 102 11.10 7.95 5.82
C GLY A 102 11.91 8.79 4.83
N GLY A 103 12.25 8.22 3.67
CA GLY A 103 12.99 8.92 2.63
C GLY A 103 14.48 9.17 2.91
N LYS A 104 15.09 8.48 3.90
CA LYS A 104 16.55 8.38 4.03
C LYS A 104 17.04 7.22 3.15
N SER A 105 17.43 7.48 1.91
CA SER A 105 18.15 6.51 1.08
C SER A 105 19.32 7.15 0.34
#